data_AF-A0AB35YW07-F1
#
_entry.id   AF-A0AB35YW07-F1
#
_cell.length_a   1.000
_cell.length_b   1.000
_cell.length_c   1.000
_cell.angle_alpha   90.00
_cell.angle_beta   90.00
_cell.angle_gamma   90.00
#
_symmetry.space_group_name_H-M   'P 1'
#
loop_
_entity.id
_entity.type
_entity.pdbx_description
1 polymer ?
#
loop_
_entity_poly.entity_id
_entity_poly.type
_entity_poly.pdbx_seq_one_letter_code
_entity_poly.pdbx_strand_id
1 'polypeptide(L)' 'MKVFWTQLADITFEDEIEFILRKWNNAEAEKFIDLVEDFKKALSTNPYMGKLSEKSQVRMFVLSK' A
#
# COMPACT_ATOMS: atom_id res chain seq x y z
N MET A 1 4.15 1.87 15.68
CA MET A 1 3.56 0.51 15.67
C MET A 1 4.20 -0.32 14.57
N LYS A 2 4.25 -1.65 14.72
CA LYS A 2 4.78 -2.53 13.66
C LYS A 2 3.64 -2.87 12.68
N VAL A 3 3.84 -2.58 11.40
CA VAL A 3 2.91 -2.95 10.32
C VAL A 3 3.23 -4.37 9.88
N PHE A 4 2.22 -5.25 9.87
CA PHE A 4 2.34 -6.61 9.39
C PHE A 4 1.56 -6.76 8.09
N TRP A 5 2.21 -7.33 7.09
CA TRP A 5 1.57 -7.68 5.84
C TRP A 5 1.14 -9.14 5.87
N THR A 6 0.03 -9.44 5.21
CA THR A 6 -0.36 -10.81 4.95
C THR A 6 0.39 -11.31 3.73
N GLN A 7 0.57 -12.63 3.62
CA GLN A 7 1.20 -13.23 2.45
C GLN A 7 0.49 -12.83 1.14
N LEU A 8 -0.84 -12.71 1.17
CA LEU A 8 -1.61 -12.23 0.02
C LEU A 8 -1.25 -10.79 -0.35
N ALA A 9 -1.03 -9.91 0.63
CA ALA A 9 -0.63 -8.53 0.38
C ALA A 9 0.75 -8.47 -0.30
N ASP A 10 1.72 -9.27 0.15
CA ASP A 10 3.05 -9.36 -0.46
C ASP A 10 2.94 -9.78 -1.94
N ILE A 11 2.18 -10.85 -2.22
CA ILE A 11 1.97 -11.35 -3.59
C ILE A 11 1.33 -10.28 -4.47
N THR A 12 0.23 -9.66 -4.02
CA THR A 12 -0.48 -8.65 -4.83
C THR A 12 0.36 -7.39 -5.07
N PHE A 13 1.28 -7.06 -4.17
CA PHE A 13 2.18 -5.94 -4.34
C PHE A 13 3.27 -6.23 -5.37
N GLU A 14 3.84 -7.43 -5.36
CA GLU A 14 4.77 -7.88 -6.41
C GLU A 14 4.10 -7.91 -7.78
N ASP A 15 2.87 -8.43 -7.86
CA ASP A 15 2.07 -8.47 -9.10
C ASP A 15 1.83 -7.06 -9.66
N GLU A 16 1.50 -6.09 -8.79
CA GLU A 16 1.26 -4.70 -9.20
C GLU A 16 2.56 -4.01 -9.69
N ILE A 17 3.68 -4.24 -8.99
CA ILE A 17 5.00 -3.77 -9.44
C ILE A 17 5.34 -4.34 -10.81
N GLU A 18 5.16 -5.65 -11.01
CA GLU A 18 5.41 -6.30 -12.29
C GLU A 18 4.51 -5.73 -13.39
N PHE A 19 3.24 -5.50 -13.10
CA PHE A 19 2.31 -4.87 -14.04
C PHE A 19 2.78 -3.47 -14.45
N ILE A 20 3.19 -2.65 -13.50
CA ILE A 20 3.71 -1.29 -13.76
C ILE A 20 5.00 -1.35 -14.58
N LEU A 21 5.92 -2.25 -14.24
CA LEU A 21 7.17 -2.46 -14.99
C LEU A 21 6.90 -2.84 -16.45
N ARG A 22 5.95 -3.76 -16.69
CA ARG A 22 5.57 -4.22 -18.03
C ARG A 22 4.86 -3.15 -18.85
N LYS A 23 4.01 -2.35 -18.21
CA LYS A 23 3.16 -1.36 -18.89
C LYS A 23 3.86 -0.03 -19.11
N TRP A 24 4.71 0.39 -18.18
CA TRP A 24 5.40 1.67 -18.20
C TRP A 24 6.91 1.48 -18.19
N ASN A 25 7.57 1.53 -17.03
CA ASN A 25 9.02 1.38 -16.89
C ASN A 25 9.41 1.26 -15.41
N ASN A 26 10.71 1.09 -15.16
CA ASN A 26 11.29 1.01 -13.82
C ASN A 26 11.03 2.25 -12.97
N ALA A 27 11.16 3.46 -13.53
CA ALA A 27 10.96 4.69 -12.77
C ALA A 27 9.53 4.85 -12.23
N GLU A 28 8.51 4.41 -12.98
CA GLU A 28 7.12 4.41 -12.46
C GLU A 28 6.89 3.33 -11.40
N ALA A 29 7.56 2.17 -11.52
CA ALA A 29 7.50 1.13 -10.50
C ALA A 29 8.15 1.59 -9.19
N GLU A 30 9.32 2.25 -9.26
CA GLU A 30 9.98 2.85 -8.09
C GLU A 30 9.07 3.89 -7.40
N LYS A 31 8.41 4.77 -8.15
CA LYS A 31 7.47 5.75 -7.59
C LYS A 31 6.31 5.08 -6.84
N PHE A 32 5.81 3.96 -7.34
CA PHE A 32 4.75 3.20 -6.68
C PHE A 32 5.25 2.54 -5.39
N ILE A 33 6.45 1.95 -5.43
CA ILE A 33 7.10 1.37 -4.24
C ILE A 33 7.27 2.44 -3.15
N ASP A 34 7.79 3.62 -3.52
CA ASP A 34 7.97 4.74 -2.61
C ASP A 34 6.64 5.20 -2.01
N LEU A 35 5.58 5.29 -2.82
CA LEU A 35 4.24 5.66 -2.38
C LEU A 35 3.70 4.70 -1.30
N VAL A 36 3.87 3.39 -1.51
CA VAL A 36 3.42 2.36 -0.56
C VAL A 36 4.26 2.39 0.72
N GLU A 37 5.58 2.56 0.62
CA GLU A 37 6.47 2.64 1.80
C GLU A 37 6.23 3.89 2.64
N ASP A 38 6.03 5.05 2.01
CA ASP A 38 5.67 6.28 2.72
C ASP A 38 4.31 6.15 3.42
N PHE A 39 3.36 5.48 2.77
CA PHE A 39 2.08 5.19 3.39
C PHE A 39 2.21 4.23 4.59
N LYS A 40 3.05 3.19 4.49
CA LYS A 40 3.34 2.29 5.62
C LYS A 40 3.95 3.05 6.80
N LYS A 41 4.87 3.99 6.55
CA LYS A 41 5.44 4.86 7.61
C LYS A 41 4.36 5.72 8.25
N ALA A 42 3.49 6.34 7.46
CA ALA A 42 2.37 7.14 7.97
C ALA A 42 1.43 6.28 8.84
N LEU A 43 1.05 5.10 8.37
CA LEU A 43 0.20 4.15 9.09
C LEU A 43 0.86 3.66 10.39
N SER A 44 2.17 3.46 10.39
CA SER A 44 2.92 3.05 11.58
C SER A 44 2.89 4.11 12.70
N THR A 45 2.72 5.37 12.32
CA THR A 45 2.70 6.55 13.20
C THR A 45 1.27 6.89 13.63
N ASN A 46 0.30 6.79 12.73
CA ASN A 46 -1.12 7.03 13.02
C ASN A 46 -2.02 5.90 12.48
N PRO A 47 -2.17 4.78 13.20
CA PRO A 47 -2.94 3.61 12.76
C PRO A 47 -4.45 3.86 12.62
N TYR A 48 -4.97 4.87 13.32
CA TYR A 48 -6.39 5.22 13.31
C TYR A 48 -6.74 6.27 12.26
N MET A 49 -5.83 6.53 11.32
CA MET A 49 -6.13 7.35 10.16
C MET A 49 -7.25 6.73 9.31
N GLY A 50 -8.01 7.57 8.61
CA GLY A 50 -9.15 7.14 7.79
C GLY A 50 -10.42 6.83 8.58
N LYS A 51 -11.47 6.43 7.84
CA LYS A 51 -12.78 6.08 8.39
C LYS A 51 -12.86 4.58 8.65
N LEU A 52 -13.25 4.20 9.85
CA LEU A 52 -13.54 2.81 10.17
C LEU A 52 -14.87 2.40 9.53
N SER A 53 -14.87 1.30 8.81
CA SER A 53 -16.11 0.64 8.38
C SER A 53 -16.72 -0.08 9.58
N GLU A 54 -17.85 0.39 10.09
CA GLU A 54 -18.54 -0.22 11.23
C GLU A 54 -18.93 -1.68 10.96
N LYS A 55 -19.22 -2.03 9.70
CA LYS A 55 -19.66 -3.37 9.28
C LYS A 55 -18.54 -4.41 9.27
N SER A 56 -17.33 -4.01 8.92
CA SER A 56 -16.21 -4.95 8.71
C SER A 56 -15.04 -4.75 9.66
N GLN A 57 -15.04 -3.68 10.46
CA GLN A 57 -13.91 -3.27 11.31
C GLN A 57 -12.61 -3.04 10.49
N VAL A 58 -12.74 -2.77 9.19
CA VAL A 58 -11.62 -2.49 8.28
C VAL A 58 -11.58 -1.00 7.96
N ARG A 59 -10.37 -0.48 7.75
CA ARG A 59 -10.10 0.86 7.21
C ARG A 59 -9.60 0.72 5.78
N MET A 60 -10.16 1.52 4.88
CA MET A 60 -9.78 1.54 3.46
C MET A 60 -9.10 2.85 3.15
N PHE A 61 -8.05 2.77 2.32
CA PHE A 61 -7.27 3.92 1.90
C PHE A 61 -7.06 3.88 0.40
N VAL A 62 -7.17 5.04 -0.23
CA VAL A 62 -6.79 5.22 -1.63
C VAL A 62 -5.40 5.82 -1.63
N LEU A 63 -4.46 5.11 -2.27
CA LEU A 63 -3.12 5.63 -2.52
C LEU A 63 -3.15 6.35 -3.86
N SER A 64 -3.05 7.68 -3.82
CA SER A 64 -2.95 8.50 -5.02
C SER A 64 -1.97 9.63 -4.75
N LYS A 65 -1.10 9.93 -5.72
CA LYS A 65 -0.21 11.08 -5.70
C LYS A 65 -0.47 11.94 -6.93
#